data_AF-A0A143XQ63-F1
#
_entry.id   AF-A0A143XQ63-F1
#
_cell.length_a   1.000
_cell.length_b   1.000
_cell.length_c   1.000
_cell.angle_alpha   90.00
_cell.angle_beta   90.00
_cell.angle_gamma   90.00
#
_symmetry.space_group_name_H-M   'P 1'
#
loop_
_entity.id
_entity.type
_entity.pdbx_description
1 polymer ?
#
loop_
_entity_poly.entity_id
_entity_poly.type
_entity_poly.pdbx_seq_one_letter_code
_entity_poly.pdbx_strand_id
1 'polypeptide(L)'
;MKIFELLPNKDCKGKYLKIVRIAVKWEQGDGLSAIIIFHVTRNQEDTKTTGIKLFARNEDTIRKMIQEMALLYQVKEKMTVCIPESEQEGELWSF
;
A
#
# COMPACT_ATOMS: atom_id res chain seq x y z
N MET A 1 -7.00 -15.86 -0.49
CA MET A 1 -6.66 -14.44 -0.18
C MET A 1 -6.22 -14.23 1.28
N LYS A 2 -5.07 -13.57 1.50
CA LYS A 2 -4.62 -13.14 2.85
C LYS A 2 -4.93 -11.67 3.11
N ILE A 3 -5.36 -11.37 4.33
CA ILE A 3 -5.78 -10.03 4.72
C ILE A 3 -5.00 -9.58 5.96
N PHE A 4 -4.61 -8.31 6.00
CA PHE A 4 -4.13 -7.69 7.22
C PHE A 4 -4.61 -6.24 7.33
N GLU A 5 -4.68 -5.75 8.57
CA GLU A 5 -5.14 -4.40 8.86
C GLU A 5 -3.96 -3.47 9.12
N LEU A 6 -4.07 -2.24 8.61
CA LEU A 6 -3.22 -1.12 8.97
C LEU A 6 -4.06 -0.10 9.72
N LEU A 7 -3.60 0.27 10.91
CA LEU A 7 -4.27 1.25 11.76
C LEU A 7 -3.61 2.63 11.61
N PRO A 8 -4.39 3.72 11.77
CA PRO A 8 -3.83 5.05 11.88
C PRO A 8 -2.83 5.11 13.04
N ASN A 9 -1.61 5.54 12.75
CA ASN A 9 -0.59 5.75 13.77
C ASN A 9 -0.18 7.23 13.81
N LYS A 10 0.03 7.77 15.01
CA LYS A 10 0.51 9.15 15.21
C LYS A 10 2.04 9.26 15.18
N ASP A 11 2.74 8.14 15.40
CA ASP A 11 4.20 8.07 15.53
C ASP A 11 4.91 7.68 14.22
N CYS A 12 4.53 8.29 13.11
CA CYS A 12 5.16 8.04 11.80
C CYS A 12 6.18 9.14 11.46
N LYS A 13 7.25 8.77 10.75
CA LYS A 13 8.34 9.72 10.40
C LYS A 13 7.92 10.75 9.35
N GLY A 14 7.02 10.40 8.43
CA GLY A 14 6.55 11.25 7.35
C GLY A 14 5.43 12.20 7.79
N LYS A 15 5.72 13.51 7.84
CA LYS A 15 4.73 14.55 8.24
C LYS A 15 3.78 15.00 7.11
N TYR A 16 4.18 14.82 5.86
CA TYR A 16 3.51 15.44 4.69
C TYR A 16 2.86 14.46 3.71
N LEU A 17 3.05 13.15 3.93
CA LEU A 17 2.48 12.09 3.10
C LEU A 17 1.73 11.13 4.01
N LYS A 18 0.46 10.92 3.69
CA LYS A 18 -0.38 9.93 4.38
C LYS A 18 -0.79 8.85 3.42
N ILE A 19 -0.62 7.58 3.79
CA ILE A 19 -1.09 6.45 3.01
C ILE A 19 -2.62 6.49 2.99
N VAL A 20 -3.19 6.51 1.79
CA VAL A 20 -4.66 6.52 1.57
C VAL A 20 -5.17 5.32 0.81
N ARG A 21 -4.33 4.68 0.01
CA ARG A 21 -4.71 3.47 -0.73
C ARG A 21 -3.52 2.53 -0.84
N ILE A 22 -3.78 1.24 -0.69
CA ILE A 22 -2.83 0.19 -1.04
C ILE A 22 -3.59 -0.83 -1.88
N ALA A 23 -3.04 -1.17 -3.03
CA ALA A 23 -3.53 -2.25 -3.88
C ALA A 23 -2.39 -3.23 -4.13
N VAL A 24 -2.64 -4.53 -3.96
CA VAL A 24 -1.66 -5.58 -4.21
C VAL A 24 -2.17 -6.46 -5.35
N LYS A 25 -1.31 -6.73 -6.33
CA LYS A 25 -1.63 -7.59 -7.46
C LYS A 25 -0.48 -8.54 -7.76
N TRP A 26 -0.80 -9.67 -8.38
CA TRP A 26 0.22 -10.48 -9.04
C TRP A 26 0.65 -9.82 -10.35
N GLU A 27 1.95 -9.89 -10.62
CA GLU A 27 2.56 -9.50 -11.89
C GLU A 27 3.09 -10.78 -12.55
N GLN A 28 2.75 -10.99 -13.81
CA GLN A 28 3.19 -12.18 -14.56
C GLN A 28 4.73 -12.24 -14.58
N GLY A 29 5.29 -13.35 -14.08
CA GLY A 29 6.73 -13.61 -14.07
C GLY A 29 7.54 -12.91 -12.96
N ASP A 30 7.03 -11.84 -12.37
CA ASP A 30 7.75 -11.01 -11.39
C ASP A 30 7.27 -11.17 -9.93
N GLY A 31 6.19 -11.95 -9.73
CA GLY A 31 5.63 -12.23 -8.40
C GLY A 31 4.49 -11.28 -8.05
N LEU A 32 4.64 -10.54 -6.95
CA LEU A 32 3.64 -9.61 -6.43
C LEU A 32 4.14 -8.17 -6.55
N SER A 33 3.22 -7.25 -6.84
CA SER A 33 3.45 -5.82 -6.69
C SER A 33 2.41 -5.16 -5.80
N ALA A 34 2.83 -4.13 -5.09
CA ALA A 34 1.93 -3.29 -4.31
C ALA A 34 2.07 -1.83 -4.75
N ILE A 35 0.94 -1.17 -5.04
CA ILE A 35 0.88 0.27 -5.28
C ILE A 35 0.36 0.92 -4.01
N ILE A 36 1.16 1.81 -3.43
CA ILE A 36 0.81 2.64 -2.28
C ILE A 36 0.58 4.05 -2.78
N ILE A 37 -0.59 4.62 -2.52
CA ILE A 37 -0.95 5.99 -2.88
C ILE A 37 -0.95 6.85 -1.63
N PHE A 38 -0.34 8.03 -1.75
CA PHE A 38 -0.27 9.02 -0.70
C PHE A 38 -1.18 10.22 -0.98
N HIS A 39 -1.81 10.72 0.06
CA HIS A 39 -2.36 12.06 0.10
C HIS A 39 -1.27 13.03 0.58
N VAL A 40 -0.98 14.04 -0.25
CA VAL A 40 -0.03 15.10 0.07
C VAL A 40 -0.71 16.12 0.96
N THR A 41 -0.19 16.31 2.17
CA THR A 41 -0.78 17.24 3.15
C THR A 41 -0.03 18.58 3.25
N ARG A 42 1.00 18.79 2.42
CA ARG A 42 1.82 20.01 2.44
C ARG A 42 1.10 21.24 1.84
N ASN A 43 0.25 21.04 0.84
CA ASN A 43 -0.52 22.10 0.20
C ASN A 43 -1.89 21.54 -0.25
N GLN A 44 -2.99 22.18 0.16
CA GLN A 44 -4.36 21.73 -0.16
C GLN A 44 -4.74 21.96 -1.63
N GLU A 45 -4.03 22.85 -2.33
CA GLU A 45 -4.19 23.08 -3.76
C GLU A 45 -3.37 22.10 -4.62
N ASP A 46 -2.55 21.24 -3.98
CA ASP A 46 -1.75 20.28 -4.71
C ASP A 46 -2.61 19.11 -5.19
N THR A 47 -2.94 19.13 -6.49
CA THR A 47 -3.69 18.08 -7.18
C THR A 47 -2.83 16.87 -7.54
N LYS A 48 -1.52 16.91 -7.25
CA LYS A 48 -0.61 15.81 -7.58
C LYS A 48 -0.85 14.62 -6.66
N THR A 49 -0.99 13.46 -7.28
CA THR A 49 -1.00 12.18 -6.58
C THR A 49 0.42 11.62 -6.57
N THR A 50 0.90 11.25 -5.38
CA THR A 50 2.20 10.58 -5.22
C THR A 50 1.97 9.14 -4.86
N GLY A 51 2.76 8.22 -5.41
CA GLY A 51 2.67 6.81 -5.07
C GLY A 51 4.03 6.11 -5.12
N ILE A 52 4.09 4.94 -4.53
CA ILE A 52 5.23 4.03 -4.55
C ILE A 52 4.74 2.68 -5.06
N LYS A 53 5.53 2.07 -5.95
CA LYS A 53 5.33 0.69 -6.38
C LYS A 53 6.40 -0.20 -5.77
N LEU A 54 5.98 -1.23 -5.05
CA LEU A 54 6.82 -2.25 -4.45
C LEU A 54 6.71 -3.54 -5.27
N PHE A 55 7.78 -4.33 -5.28
CA PHE A 55 7.83 -5.63 -5.94
C PHE A 55 8.41 -6.67 -4.99
N ALA A 56 7.84 -7.86 -4.97
CA ALA A 56 8.28 -8.96 -4.14
C ALA A 56 7.96 -10.30 -4.79
N ARG A 57 8.78 -11.32 -4.54
CA ARG A 57 8.56 -12.66 -5.11
C ARG A 57 7.59 -13.54 -4.32
N ASN A 58 7.15 -13.08 -3.14
CA ASN A 58 6.23 -13.83 -2.28
C ASN A 58 5.43 -12.89 -1.38
N GLU A 59 4.35 -13.45 -0.81
CA GLU A 59 3.37 -12.73 0.00
C GLU A 59 3.94 -12.18 1.31
N ASP A 60 4.83 -12.91 1.96
CA ASP A 60 5.38 -12.50 3.25
C ASP A 60 6.31 -11.30 3.10
N THR A 61 7.08 -11.26 2.01
CA THR A 61 7.94 -10.12 1.68
C THR A 61 7.10 -8.89 1.36
N ILE A 62 6.07 -8.99 0.48
CA ILE A 62 5.25 -7.81 0.16
C ILE A 62 4.50 -7.29 1.39
N ARG A 63 4.01 -8.19 2.26
CA ARG A 63 3.37 -7.82 3.53
C ARG A 63 4.31 -7.02 4.41
N LYS A 64 5.52 -7.52 4.65
CA LYS A 64 6.51 -6.83 5.50
C LYS A 64 6.89 -5.47 4.94
N MET A 65 7.13 -5.37 3.63
CA MET A 65 7.44 -4.08 3.00
C MET A 65 6.29 -3.08 3.17
N ILE A 66 5.03 -3.50 3.01
CA ILE A 66 3.88 -2.63 3.26
C ILE A 66 3.81 -2.19 4.74
N GLN A 67 4.05 -3.09 5.68
CA GLN A 67 4.08 -2.76 7.11
C GLN A 67 5.19 -1.76 7.44
N GLU A 68 6.39 -1.92 6.86
CA GLU A 68 7.50 -0.97 6.99
C GLU A 68 7.12 0.42 6.44
N MET A 69 6.42 0.47 5.30
CA MET A 69 5.92 1.73 4.76
C MET A 69 4.92 2.41 5.70
N ALA A 70 4.09 1.65 6.42
CA ALA A 70 3.17 2.17 7.43
C ALA A 70 3.88 2.67 8.72
N LEU A 71 5.12 2.23 8.98
CA LEU A 71 5.97 2.82 10.02
C LEU A 71 6.58 4.16 9.57
N LEU A 72 6.89 4.27 8.27
CA LEU A 72 7.47 5.49 7.70
C LEU A 72 6.42 6.58 7.46
N TYR A 73 5.23 6.22 7.00
CA TYR A 73 4.17 7.15 6.60
C TYR A 73 2.89 6.88 7.36
N GLN A 74 2.23 7.96 7.80
CA GLN A 74 0.97 7.82 8.53
C GLN A 74 -0.11 7.22 7.66
N VAL A 75 -0.75 6.16 8.14
CA VAL A 75 -1.98 5.63 7.55
C VAL A 75 -3.11 6.59 7.90
N LYS A 76 -3.84 7.11 6.90
CA LYS A 76 -4.85 8.15 7.12
C LYS A 76 -6.03 7.63 7.94
N GLU A 77 -6.54 6.46 7.57
CA GLU A 77 -7.73 5.80 8.14
C GLU A 77 -7.47 4.30 8.21
N LYS A 78 -8.18 3.57 9.09
CA LYS A 78 -8.06 2.11 9.18
C LYS A 78 -8.26 1.52 7.79
N MET A 79 -7.28 0.77 7.29
CA MET A 79 -7.37 0.11 5.99
C MET A 79 -7.12 -1.38 6.09
N THR A 80 -7.84 -2.09 5.24
CA THR A 80 -7.68 -3.52 5.02
C THR A 80 -6.87 -3.71 3.75
N VAL A 81 -5.75 -4.43 3.86
CA VAL A 81 -4.90 -4.75 2.71
C VAL A 81 -5.10 -6.22 2.35
N CYS A 82 -5.53 -6.45 1.11
CA CYS A 82 -5.72 -7.78 0.55
C CYS A 82 -4.48 -8.16 -0.26
N ILE A 83 -3.87 -9.30 0.05
CA ILE A 83 -2.83 -9.92 -0.76
C ILE A 83 -3.47 -11.11 -1.49
N PRO A 84 -3.52 -11.07 -2.84
CA PRO A 84 -4.06 -12.17 -3.62
C PRO A 84 -3.14 -13.40 -3.51
N GLU A 85 -3.73 -14.60 -3.42
CA GLU A 85 -2.97 -15.86 -3.40
C GLU A 85 -2.69 -16.39 -4.81
N SER A 86 -3.36 -15.86 -5.83
CA SER A 86 -3.18 -16.24 -7.23
C SER A 86 -3.38 -15.07 -8.19
N GLU A 87 -2.87 -15.22 -9.42
CA GLU A 87 -3.03 -14.21 -10.49
C GLU A 87 -4.49 -13.85 -10.76
N GLN A 88 -5.38 -14.84 -10.73
CA GLN A 88 -6.82 -14.69 -10.97
C GLN A 88 -7.54 -13.88 -9.87
N GLU A 89 -7.05 -13.94 -8.63
CA GLU A 89 -7.59 -13.12 -7.53
C GLU A 89 -7.17 -11.64 -7.63
N GLY A 90 -6.04 -11.34 -8.28
CA GLY A 90 -5.46 -9.99 -8.35
C GLY A 90 -6.20 -9.01 -9.27
N GLU A 91 -6.91 -9.52 -10.29
CA GLU A 91 -7.64 -8.68 -11.25
C GLU A 91 -8.88 -8.00 -10.63
N LEU A 92 -9.51 -8.64 -9.64
CA LEU A 92 -10.77 -8.21 -9.04
C LEU A 92 -10.68 -6.92 -8.20
N TRP A 93 -9.49 -6.48 -7.80
CA TRP A 93 -9.30 -5.41 -6.82
C TRP A 93 -8.58 -4.17 -7.37
N SER A 94 -8.48 -4.06 -8.71
CA SER A 94 -7.76 -3.01 -9.42
C SER A 94 -8.59 -1.77 -9.79
N PHE A 95 -9.83 -1.65 -9.31
CA PHE A 95 -10.73 -0.51 -9.60
C PHE A 95 -10.56 0.63 -8.58
#